data_AF-A0A8H6I054-F1
#
_entry.id   AF-A0A8H6I054-F1
#
_cell.length_a   1.000
_cell.length_b   1.000
_cell.length_c   1.000
_cell.angle_alpha   90.00
_cell.angle_beta   90.00
_cell.angle_gamma   90.00
#
_symmetry.space_group_name_H-M   'P 1'
#
loop_
_entity.id
_entity.type
_entity.pdbx_description
1 polymer ?
#
loop_
_entity_poly.entity_id
_entity_poly.type
_entity_poly.pdbx_seq_one_letter_code
_entity_poly.pdbx_strand_id
1 'polypeptide(L)'
;MPDLVLHHGKDPISEYNNPDLVPGMYPTLFPFGIGGFEDKSRPTTLSFEKQANYYLNLADKSFRYHYFFIFVILNMIQRRRAHLHTSFTVKCARFQSIAPSLTSLSPETLFDVAEIIENEKTTKSLTSDQRKALDLLRYVNTIVTKIPGSYAAKISARAEIRSYFSYFGLPHLFFTFNPAAVHSPIFQVMYGDKTVDLESRYPKVPAAAERVRRLAHDPVAAADFYDFAVKSLFEHLLGWDYSKRKSKEHGGILGRIRAFYAATE
;
A
#
# COMPACT_ATOMS: atom_id res chain seq x y z
N MET A 1 31.47 21.67 -1.99
CA MET A 1 30.45 20.61 -2.18
C MET A 1 31.20 19.31 -2.42
N PRO A 2 30.76 18.16 -1.90
CA PRO A 2 31.30 16.88 -2.35
C PRO A 2 31.04 16.73 -3.86
N ASP A 3 31.94 16.08 -4.58
CA ASP A 3 31.76 15.80 -6.00
C ASP A 3 30.55 14.87 -6.18
N LEU A 4 29.60 15.27 -7.03
CA LEU A 4 28.41 14.48 -7.32
C LEU A 4 28.81 13.30 -8.21
N VAL A 5 28.90 12.10 -7.62
CA VAL A 5 29.24 10.88 -8.36
C VAL A 5 27.98 10.36 -9.07
N LEU A 6 27.97 10.41 -10.40
CA LEU A 6 26.91 9.83 -11.23
C LEU A 6 27.34 8.46 -11.72
N HIS A 7 26.68 7.41 -11.20
CA HIS A 7 26.94 6.05 -11.64
C HIS A 7 26.23 5.77 -12.97
N HIS A 8 26.97 5.27 -13.96
CA HIS A 8 26.43 4.81 -15.24
C HIS A 8 26.94 3.41 -15.57
N GLY A 9 26.09 2.60 -16.21
CA GLY A 9 26.42 1.24 -16.58
C GLY A 9 25.56 0.78 -17.75
N LYS A 10 26.09 -0.17 -18.53
CA LYS A 10 25.36 -0.84 -19.61
C LYS A 10 24.71 -2.14 -19.17
N ASP A 11 25.27 -2.74 -18.10
CA ASP A 11 24.86 -4.04 -17.60
C ASP A 11 23.81 -3.86 -16.49
N PRO A 12 22.75 -4.69 -16.47
CA PRO A 12 21.75 -4.65 -15.41
C PRO A 12 22.38 -5.02 -14.06
N ILE A 13 22.07 -4.23 -13.04
CA ILE A 13 22.53 -4.46 -11.66
C ILE A 13 21.39 -5.04 -10.79
N SER A 14 21.75 -5.81 -9.77
CA SER A 14 20.79 -6.38 -8.84
C SER A 14 20.09 -5.31 -8.02
N GLU A 15 18.77 -5.42 -7.91
CA GLU A 15 17.97 -4.62 -6.97
C GLU A 15 18.15 -5.07 -5.51
N TYR A 16 18.47 -6.35 -5.30
CA TYR A 16 18.50 -6.99 -3.98
C TYR A 16 19.89 -6.94 -3.37
N ASN A 17 19.95 -6.65 -2.06
CA ASN A 17 21.19 -6.63 -1.29
C ASN A 17 22.26 -5.72 -1.90
N ASN A 18 21.82 -4.61 -2.52
CA ASN A 18 22.67 -3.66 -3.20
C ASN A 18 22.58 -2.30 -2.48
N PRO A 19 23.48 -2.04 -1.51
CA PRO A 19 23.46 -0.80 -0.75
C PRO A 19 23.77 0.44 -1.59
N ASP A 20 24.46 0.29 -2.71
CA ASP A 20 24.88 1.44 -3.54
C ASP A 20 23.81 1.85 -4.56
N LEU A 21 22.79 0.99 -4.79
CA LEU A 21 21.77 1.21 -5.81
C LEU A 21 21.00 2.53 -5.62
N VAL A 22 20.34 2.70 -4.48
CA VAL A 22 19.46 3.85 -4.25
C VAL A 22 20.27 5.16 -4.12
N PRO A 23 21.41 5.19 -3.41
CA PRO A 23 22.31 6.34 -3.43
C PRO A 23 22.77 6.71 -4.85
N GLY A 24 23.12 5.73 -5.68
CA GLY A 24 23.52 5.97 -7.07
C GLY A 24 22.37 6.46 -7.97
N MET A 25 21.13 6.06 -7.69
CA MET A 25 19.94 6.55 -8.42
C MET A 25 19.54 7.97 -8.01
N TYR A 26 19.80 8.37 -6.77
CA TYR A 26 19.37 9.66 -6.21
C TYR A 26 20.53 10.42 -5.56
N PRO A 27 21.53 10.83 -6.35
CA PRO A 27 22.72 11.51 -5.82
C PRO A 27 22.39 12.86 -5.18
N THR A 28 21.26 13.48 -5.52
CA THR A 28 20.73 14.69 -4.86
C THR A 28 20.16 14.44 -3.47
N LEU A 29 19.68 13.22 -3.19
CA LEU A 29 19.20 12.80 -1.87
C LEU A 29 20.31 12.15 -1.04
N PHE A 30 21.30 11.59 -1.71
CA PHE A 30 22.46 10.92 -1.11
C PHE A 30 23.78 11.53 -1.62
N PRO A 31 24.10 12.79 -1.24
CA PRO A 31 25.25 13.53 -1.77
C PRO A 31 26.61 12.88 -1.46
N PHE A 32 26.68 11.99 -0.49
CA PHE A 32 27.88 11.24 -0.13
C PHE A 32 27.86 9.78 -0.63
N GLY A 33 26.82 9.36 -1.34
CA GLY A 33 26.65 7.96 -1.78
C GLY A 33 26.41 6.95 -0.65
N ILE A 34 26.36 7.39 0.61
CA ILE A 34 26.21 6.51 1.78
C ILE A 34 24.75 6.41 2.22
N GLY A 35 24.48 5.39 3.05
CA GLY A 35 23.19 5.24 3.70
C GLY A 35 22.15 4.55 2.82
N GLY A 36 22.51 3.87 1.73
CA GLY A 36 21.53 3.15 0.93
C GLY A 36 20.85 1.97 1.62
N PHE A 37 19.94 1.30 0.93
CA PHE A 37 19.09 0.27 1.54
C PHE A 37 19.86 -1.04 1.79
N GLU A 38 19.44 -1.85 2.76
CA GLU A 38 19.97 -3.23 2.94
C GLU A 38 21.49 -3.32 3.21
N ASP A 39 22.11 -2.23 3.68
CA ASP A 39 23.50 -2.21 4.10
C ASP A 39 23.73 -3.12 5.32
N LYS A 40 24.53 -4.18 5.11
CA LYS A 40 24.86 -5.20 6.11
C LYS A 40 25.87 -4.71 7.16
N SER A 41 26.57 -3.61 6.90
CA SER A 41 27.50 -3.01 7.86
C SER A 41 26.78 -2.31 9.03
N ARG A 42 25.46 -2.08 8.90
CA ARG A 42 24.66 -1.43 9.94
C ARG A 42 24.59 -2.27 11.22
N PRO A 43 24.73 -1.64 12.40
CA PRO A 43 24.54 -2.32 13.68
C PRO A 43 23.12 -2.86 13.89
N THR A 44 22.12 -2.18 13.33
CA THR A 44 20.71 -2.56 13.42
C THR A 44 20.17 -2.90 12.04
N THR A 45 19.63 -4.11 11.90
CA THR A 45 18.97 -4.54 10.67
C THR A 45 17.68 -3.73 10.46
N LEU A 46 17.55 -3.11 9.29
CA LEU A 46 16.35 -2.40 8.86
C LEU A 46 15.74 -3.13 7.66
N SER A 47 14.42 -3.34 7.70
CA SER A 47 13.71 -3.77 6.49
C SER A 47 13.65 -2.62 5.49
N PHE A 48 13.51 -2.98 4.21
CA PHE A 48 13.42 -2.01 3.13
C PHE A 48 12.29 -1.00 3.36
N GLU A 49 11.10 -1.47 3.74
CA GLU A 49 9.95 -0.62 4.04
C GLU A 49 10.15 0.26 5.27
N LYS A 50 10.82 -0.24 6.31
CA LYS A 50 11.07 0.53 7.53
C LYS A 50 12.03 1.69 7.25
N GLN A 51 13.07 1.44 6.46
CA GLN A 51 14.01 2.48 6.04
C GLN A 51 13.36 3.49 5.08
N ALA A 52 12.51 3.04 4.16
CA ALA A 52 11.74 3.94 3.29
C ALA A 52 10.84 4.88 4.11
N ASN A 53 10.10 4.32 5.07
CA ASN A 53 9.26 5.10 5.97
C ASN A 53 10.09 6.09 6.80
N TYR A 54 11.26 5.68 7.27
CA TYR A 54 12.18 6.58 7.97
C TYR A 54 12.60 7.77 7.09
N TYR A 55 12.97 7.55 5.83
CA TYR A 55 13.35 8.64 4.93
C TYR A 55 12.23 9.62 4.65
N LEU A 56 11.00 9.13 4.50
CA LEU A 56 9.86 10.01 4.35
C LEU A 56 9.63 10.85 5.61
N ASN A 57 10.01 10.38 6.80
CA ASN A 57 9.81 11.06 8.09
C ASN A 57 11.02 11.83 8.62
N LEU A 58 12.04 12.07 7.79
CA LEU A 58 13.13 12.96 8.17
C LEU A 58 12.63 14.40 8.37
N ALA A 59 13.31 15.13 9.24
CA ALA A 59 13.06 16.57 9.43
C ALA A 59 13.30 17.35 8.13
N ASP A 60 14.31 16.93 7.36
CA ASP A 60 14.49 17.35 5.97
C ASP A 60 13.49 16.60 5.08
N LYS A 61 12.61 17.37 4.42
CA LYS A 61 11.54 16.85 3.58
C LYS A 61 11.99 16.51 2.16
N SER A 62 13.28 16.61 1.85
CA SER A 62 13.83 16.36 0.51
C SER A 62 13.36 15.03 -0.10
N PHE A 63 13.32 13.94 0.68
CA PHE A 63 12.86 12.63 0.21
C PHE A 63 11.39 12.59 -0.18
N ARG A 64 10.51 13.20 0.62
CA ARG A 64 9.06 13.21 0.35
C ARG A 64 8.67 14.21 -0.74
N TYR A 65 9.50 15.23 -0.98
CA TYR A 65 9.29 16.20 -2.06
C TYR A 65 9.98 15.80 -3.37
N HIS A 66 10.83 14.77 -3.35
CA HIS A 66 11.49 14.30 -4.55
C HIS A 66 10.49 13.65 -5.50
N TYR A 67 10.41 14.19 -6.72
CA TYR A 67 9.40 13.87 -7.73
C TYR A 67 9.21 12.36 -7.99
N PHE A 68 10.30 11.59 -8.05
CA PHE A 68 10.24 10.15 -8.37
C PHE A 68 10.49 9.21 -7.19
N PHE A 69 10.93 9.71 -6.03
CA PHE A 69 11.48 8.83 -4.98
C PHE A 69 10.39 7.91 -4.41
N ILE A 70 9.27 8.48 -3.98
CA ILE A 70 8.13 7.72 -3.44
C ILE A 70 7.64 6.68 -4.45
N PHE A 71 7.49 7.09 -5.72
CA PHE A 71 7.00 6.21 -6.78
C PHE A 71 7.92 5.01 -7.01
N VAL A 72 9.23 5.24 -7.17
CA VAL A 72 10.19 4.17 -7.45
C VAL A 72 10.34 3.23 -6.25
N ILE A 73 10.42 3.76 -5.03
CA ILE A 73 10.50 2.95 -3.81
C ILE A 73 9.25 2.10 -3.63
N LEU A 74 8.05 2.66 -3.87
CA LEU A 74 6.80 1.90 -3.84
C LEU A 74 6.80 0.76 -4.88
N ASN A 75 7.27 1.05 -6.10
CA ASN A 75 7.39 0.04 -7.16
C ASN A 75 8.35 -1.09 -6.76
N MET A 76 9.50 -0.77 -6.17
CA MET A 76 10.43 -1.77 -5.63
C MET A 76 9.76 -2.64 -4.57
N ILE A 77 9.03 -2.05 -3.62
CA ILE A 77 8.28 -2.78 -2.58
C ILE A 77 7.25 -3.74 -3.22
N GLN A 78 6.48 -3.26 -4.20
CA GLN A 78 5.47 -4.07 -4.89
C GLN A 78 6.10 -5.22 -5.67
N ARG A 79 7.17 -4.97 -6.43
CA ARG A 79 7.93 -6.02 -7.15
C ARG A 79 8.50 -7.06 -6.19
N ARG A 80 9.10 -6.63 -5.08
CA ARG A 80 9.67 -7.50 -4.05
C ARG A 80 8.62 -8.41 -3.43
N ARG A 81 7.42 -7.88 -3.12
CA ARG A 81 6.29 -8.70 -2.65
C ARG A 81 5.85 -9.71 -3.70
N ALA A 82 5.75 -9.30 -4.97
CA ALA A 82 5.41 -10.21 -6.05
C ALA A 82 6.45 -11.34 -6.17
N HIS A 83 7.74 -11.03 -6.19
CA HIS A 83 8.82 -12.03 -6.25
C HIS A 83 8.79 -12.99 -5.05
N LEU A 84 8.58 -12.49 -3.85
CA LEU A 84 8.49 -13.32 -2.64
C LEU A 84 7.35 -14.33 -2.73
N HIS A 85 6.16 -13.87 -3.07
CA HIS A 85 4.98 -14.74 -3.18
C HIS A 85 5.09 -15.72 -4.35
N THR A 86 5.64 -15.28 -5.48
CA THR A 86 5.99 -16.18 -6.59
C THR A 86 6.98 -17.25 -6.14
N SER A 87 8.02 -16.89 -5.39
CA SER A 87 9.01 -17.86 -4.87
C SER A 87 8.35 -18.91 -3.98
N PHE A 88 7.46 -18.50 -3.08
CA PHE A 88 6.72 -19.44 -2.24
C PHE A 88 5.79 -20.35 -3.04
N THR A 89 5.09 -19.80 -4.04
CA THR A 89 4.21 -20.60 -4.89
C THR A 89 4.98 -21.60 -5.74
N VAL A 90 6.11 -21.20 -6.33
CA VAL A 90 6.97 -22.09 -7.13
C VAL A 90 7.60 -23.20 -6.29
N LYS A 91 7.94 -22.92 -5.02
CA LYS A 91 8.48 -23.92 -4.08
C LYS A 91 7.43 -24.88 -3.53
N CYS A 92 6.14 -24.64 -3.79
CA CYS A 92 5.08 -25.55 -3.38
C CYS A 92 5.21 -26.87 -4.16
N ALA A 93 5.12 -28.02 -3.49
CA ALA A 93 5.23 -29.34 -4.13
C ALA A 93 4.26 -29.52 -5.31
N ARG A 94 3.08 -28.88 -5.23
CA ARG A 94 2.07 -28.89 -6.27
C ARG A 94 2.48 -28.13 -7.54
N PHE A 95 3.42 -27.17 -7.46
CA PHE A 95 3.88 -26.42 -8.63
C PHE A 95 4.55 -27.31 -9.68
N GLN A 96 5.30 -28.35 -9.26
CA GLN A 96 5.92 -29.29 -10.19
C GLN A 96 4.89 -30.00 -11.09
N SER A 97 3.69 -30.29 -10.56
CA SER A 97 2.59 -30.86 -11.35
C SER A 97 1.87 -29.84 -12.25
N ILE A 98 1.94 -28.55 -11.90
CA ILE A 98 1.19 -27.47 -12.56
C ILE A 98 2.01 -26.79 -13.65
N ALA A 99 3.33 -26.66 -13.47
CA ALA A 99 4.21 -25.94 -14.37
C ALA A 99 4.17 -26.44 -15.83
N PRO A 100 4.19 -27.77 -16.11
CA PRO A 100 4.08 -28.27 -17.47
C PRO A 100 2.76 -27.87 -18.15
N SER A 101 1.66 -27.90 -17.38
CA SER A 101 0.34 -27.50 -17.87
C SER A 101 0.25 -25.99 -18.13
N LEU A 102 0.98 -25.17 -17.36
CA LEU A 102 1.05 -23.73 -17.58
C LEU A 102 1.83 -23.40 -18.86
N THR A 103 2.94 -24.11 -19.12
CA THR A 103 3.72 -23.94 -20.35
C THR A 103 3.04 -24.48 -21.61
N SER A 104 2.11 -25.43 -21.45
CA SER A 104 1.34 -25.96 -22.60
C SER A 104 0.14 -25.09 -22.98
N LEU A 105 -0.17 -24.02 -22.23
CA LEU A 105 -1.26 -23.11 -22.58
C LEU A 105 -0.85 -22.21 -23.73
N SER A 106 -1.70 -22.17 -24.76
CA SER A 106 -1.53 -21.25 -25.88
C SER A 106 -2.15 -19.88 -25.55
N PRO A 107 -1.56 -18.76 -26.02
CA PRO A 107 -2.14 -17.44 -25.89
C PRO A 107 -3.56 -17.34 -26.47
N GLU A 108 -3.82 -18.06 -27.58
CA GLU A 108 -5.11 -18.11 -28.26
C GLU A 108 -6.18 -18.73 -27.37
N THR A 109 -5.83 -19.83 -26.68
CA THR A 109 -6.75 -20.48 -25.72
C THR A 109 -7.14 -19.53 -24.59
N LEU A 110 -6.22 -18.69 -24.12
CA LEU A 110 -6.52 -17.69 -23.08
C LEU A 110 -7.41 -16.55 -23.61
N PHE A 111 -7.19 -16.14 -24.85
CA PHE A 111 -8.00 -15.12 -25.52
C PHE A 111 -9.44 -15.61 -25.71
N ASP A 112 -9.63 -16.83 -26.24
CA ASP A 112 -10.94 -17.44 -26.44
C ASP A 112 -11.71 -17.56 -25.11
N VAL A 113 -11.01 -17.97 -24.04
CA VAL A 113 -11.61 -18.05 -22.69
C VAL A 113 -12.07 -16.68 -22.20
N ALA A 114 -11.26 -15.64 -22.41
CA ALA A 114 -11.62 -14.29 -22.00
C ALA A 114 -12.86 -13.79 -22.76
N GLU A 115 -12.90 -13.99 -24.08
CA GLU A 115 -14.02 -13.58 -24.94
C GLU A 115 -15.33 -14.31 -24.58
N ILE A 116 -15.27 -15.63 -24.35
CA ILE A 116 -16.45 -16.41 -23.93
C ILE A 116 -16.96 -15.92 -22.57
N ILE A 117 -16.08 -15.69 -21.61
CA ILE A 117 -16.47 -15.21 -20.27
C ILE A 117 -17.08 -13.80 -20.35
N GLU A 118 -16.52 -12.92 -21.17
CA GLU A 118 -17.01 -11.55 -21.34
C GLU A 118 -18.40 -11.52 -22.00
N ASN A 119 -18.60 -12.31 -23.06
CA ASN A 119 -19.85 -12.34 -23.81
C ASN A 119 -20.95 -13.13 -23.10
N GLU A 120 -20.65 -14.33 -22.62
CA GLU A 120 -21.67 -15.24 -22.08
C GLU A 120 -21.88 -15.10 -20.57
N LYS A 121 -20.95 -14.45 -19.86
CA LYS A 121 -20.95 -14.30 -18.39
C LYS A 121 -21.08 -15.64 -17.64
N THR A 122 -20.68 -16.75 -18.27
CA THR A 122 -20.75 -18.10 -17.73
C THR A 122 -19.51 -18.89 -18.13
N THR A 123 -19.22 -19.96 -17.39
CA THR A 123 -18.10 -20.88 -17.67
C THR A 123 -18.60 -22.23 -18.18
N LYS A 124 -19.90 -22.36 -18.48
CA LYS A 124 -20.53 -23.64 -18.81
C LYS A 124 -20.17 -24.16 -20.21
N SER A 125 -20.00 -23.26 -21.17
CA SER A 125 -19.65 -23.52 -22.57
C SER A 125 -18.18 -23.86 -22.78
N LEU A 126 -17.33 -23.63 -21.78
CA LEU A 126 -15.88 -23.86 -21.89
C LEU A 126 -15.55 -25.33 -22.15
N THR A 127 -14.67 -25.56 -23.12
CA THR A 127 -14.09 -26.88 -23.40
C THR A 127 -13.20 -27.36 -22.25
N SER A 128 -12.79 -28.63 -22.28
CA SER A 128 -11.88 -29.20 -21.27
C SER A 128 -10.59 -28.38 -21.14
N ASP A 129 -9.97 -27.98 -22.25
CA ASP A 129 -8.68 -27.30 -22.22
C ASP A 129 -8.81 -25.83 -21.82
N GLN A 130 -9.90 -25.18 -22.22
CA GLN A 130 -10.30 -23.85 -21.74
C GLN A 130 -10.58 -23.85 -20.22
N ARG A 131 -11.22 -24.91 -19.68
CA ARG A 131 -11.41 -25.07 -18.23
C ARG A 131 -10.09 -25.28 -17.50
N LYS A 132 -9.18 -26.08 -18.04
CA LYS A 132 -7.82 -26.23 -17.48
C LYS A 132 -7.09 -24.89 -17.44
N ALA A 133 -7.18 -24.09 -18.51
CA ALA A 133 -6.60 -22.75 -18.54
C ALA A 133 -7.16 -21.85 -17.43
N LEU A 134 -8.47 -21.85 -17.26
CA LEU A 134 -9.15 -21.10 -16.19
C LEU A 134 -8.72 -21.57 -14.79
N ASP A 135 -8.63 -22.89 -14.60
CA ASP A 135 -8.17 -23.50 -13.35
C ASP A 135 -6.72 -23.12 -13.04
N LEU A 136 -5.85 -23.07 -14.06
CA LEU A 136 -4.46 -22.62 -13.96
C LEU A 136 -4.36 -21.14 -13.56
N LEU A 137 -5.19 -20.28 -14.14
CA LEU A 137 -5.29 -18.86 -13.76
C LEU A 137 -5.65 -18.65 -12.29
N ARG A 138 -6.43 -19.54 -11.66
CA ARG A 138 -6.72 -19.44 -10.21
C ARG A 138 -5.46 -19.57 -9.35
N TYR A 139 -4.48 -20.39 -9.76
CA TYR A 139 -3.21 -20.51 -9.03
C TYR A 139 -2.36 -19.24 -9.19
N VAL A 140 -2.32 -18.66 -10.39
CA VAL A 140 -1.66 -17.37 -10.63
C VAL A 140 -2.32 -16.27 -9.79
N ASN A 141 -3.64 -16.22 -9.77
CA ASN A 141 -4.40 -15.26 -8.95
C ASN A 141 -4.11 -15.39 -7.46
N THR A 142 -3.76 -16.58 -6.96
CA THR A 142 -3.38 -16.80 -5.56
C THR A 142 -2.12 -15.98 -5.19
N ILE A 143 -1.15 -15.87 -6.10
CA ILE A 143 0.04 -15.02 -5.91
C ILE A 143 -0.38 -13.55 -5.87
N VAL A 144 -1.23 -13.15 -6.81
CA VAL A 144 -1.69 -11.76 -6.99
C VAL A 144 -2.50 -11.26 -5.78
N THR A 145 -3.17 -12.15 -5.01
CA THR A 145 -3.92 -11.75 -3.79
C THR A 145 -3.07 -11.00 -2.76
N LYS A 146 -1.75 -11.22 -2.75
CA LYS A 146 -0.84 -10.63 -1.76
C LYS A 146 -0.22 -9.32 -2.21
N ILE A 147 -0.50 -8.89 -3.45
CA ILE A 147 -0.09 -7.60 -3.98
C ILE A 147 -1.16 -6.57 -3.60
N PRO A 148 -0.84 -5.55 -2.79
CA PRO A 148 -1.80 -4.51 -2.41
C PRO A 148 -2.41 -3.82 -3.65
N GLY A 149 -3.71 -3.54 -3.60
CA GLY A 149 -4.43 -2.87 -4.69
C GLY A 149 -4.81 -3.79 -5.87
N SER A 150 -4.33 -5.03 -5.90
CA SER A 150 -4.68 -5.97 -6.96
C SER A 150 -6.16 -6.38 -6.92
N TYR A 151 -6.70 -6.80 -8.07
CA TYR A 151 -8.07 -7.31 -8.15
C TYR A 151 -8.31 -8.48 -7.18
N ALA A 152 -7.35 -9.40 -7.10
CA ALA A 152 -7.42 -10.56 -6.21
C ALA A 152 -7.39 -10.16 -4.72
N ALA A 153 -6.64 -9.11 -4.34
CA ALA A 153 -6.64 -8.56 -2.99
C ALA A 153 -8.03 -7.99 -2.62
N LYS A 154 -8.70 -7.30 -3.57
CA LYS A 154 -10.07 -6.80 -3.38
C LYS A 154 -11.09 -7.93 -3.18
N ILE A 155 -10.93 -9.05 -3.88
CA ILE A 155 -11.76 -10.25 -3.64
C ILE A 155 -11.52 -10.82 -2.24
N SER A 156 -10.25 -10.91 -1.81
CA SER A 156 -9.92 -11.37 -0.45
C SER A 156 -10.57 -10.50 0.62
N ALA A 157 -10.49 -9.18 0.50
CA ALA A 157 -11.13 -8.24 1.42
C ALA A 157 -12.66 -8.43 1.48
N ARG A 158 -13.32 -8.71 0.34
CA ARG A 158 -14.76 -9.05 0.33
C ARG A 158 -15.06 -10.35 1.06
N ALA A 159 -14.20 -11.36 0.93
CA ALA A 159 -14.35 -12.62 1.65
C ALA A 159 -14.19 -12.41 3.17
N GLU A 160 -13.26 -11.55 3.59
CA GLU A 160 -13.10 -11.15 4.99
C GLU A 160 -14.32 -10.39 5.53
N ILE A 161 -14.88 -9.44 4.79
CA ILE A 161 -16.12 -8.76 5.19
C ILE A 161 -17.26 -9.76 5.37
N ARG A 162 -17.40 -10.73 4.46
CA ARG A 162 -18.41 -11.79 4.60
C ARG A 162 -18.18 -12.67 5.82
N SER A 163 -16.92 -12.99 6.15
CA SER A 163 -16.62 -13.78 7.36
C SER A 163 -16.97 -13.00 8.64
N TYR A 164 -16.76 -11.68 8.64
CA TYR A 164 -17.22 -10.80 9.72
C TYR A 164 -18.74 -10.86 9.89
N PHE A 165 -19.50 -10.86 8.79
CA PHE A 165 -20.96 -10.92 8.86
C PHE A 165 -21.43 -12.27 9.43
N SER A 166 -20.80 -13.37 9.00
CA SER A 166 -21.12 -14.70 9.52
C SER A 166 -20.80 -14.85 11.01
N TYR A 167 -19.74 -14.22 11.52
CA TYR A 167 -19.31 -14.38 12.91
C TYR A 167 -19.93 -13.36 13.88
N PHE A 168 -20.01 -12.09 13.48
CA PHE A 168 -20.51 -11.00 14.33
C PHE A 168 -21.98 -10.66 14.07
N GLY A 169 -22.57 -11.14 12.97
CA GLY A 169 -23.88 -10.75 12.49
C GLY A 169 -23.82 -9.56 11.52
N LEU A 170 -25.00 -9.07 11.13
CA LEU A 170 -25.09 -7.92 10.22
C LEU A 170 -24.48 -6.65 10.83
N PRO A 171 -23.77 -5.83 10.04
CA PRO A 171 -23.25 -4.56 10.52
C PRO A 171 -24.41 -3.60 10.79
N HIS A 172 -24.43 -3.02 11.98
CA HIS A 172 -25.41 -1.98 12.35
C HIS A 172 -25.10 -0.63 11.69
N LEU A 173 -23.84 -0.40 11.32
CA LEU A 173 -23.38 0.81 10.67
C LEU A 173 -22.47 0.46 9.49
N PHE A 174 -22.76 1.07 8.35
CA PHE A 174 -21.89 1.09 7.18
C PHE A 174 -21.77 2.53 6.72
N PHE A 175 -20.55 3.09 6.76
CA PHE A 175 -20.31 4.48 6.41
C PHE A 175 -18.91 4.66 5.82
N THR A 176 -18.78 5.69 4.99
CA THR A 176 -17.51 6.13 4.44
C THR A 176 -17.07 7.38 5.20
N PHE A 177 -15.94 7.30 5.89
CA PHE A 177 -15.31 8.46 6.50
C PHE A 177 -14.30 9.08 5.54
N ASN A 178 -14.57 10.30 5.08
CA ASN A 178 -13.71 11.04 4.15
C ASN A 178 -13.27 12.38 4.77
N PRO A 179 -12.19 12.40 5.56
CA PRO A 179 -11.72 13.62 6.18
C PRO A 179 -11.12 14.57 5.12
N ALA A 180 -11.68 15.78 5.03
CA ALA A 180 -11.27 16.75 4.02
C ALA A 180 -9.98 17.50 4.42
N ALA A 181 -8.82 16.95 4.06
CA ALA A 181 -7.50 17.53 4.36
C ALA A 181 -7.38 19.01 3.93
N VAL A 182 -7.89 19.35 2.73
CA VAL A 182 -7.87 20.72 2.17
C VAL A 182 -8.50 21.76 3.11
N HIS A 183 -9.51 21.36 3.88
CA HIS A 183 -10.27 22.27 4.75
C HIS A 183 -9.88 22.13 6.22
N SER A 184 -8.96 21.21 6.55
CA SER A 184 -8.57 20.92 7.92
C SER A 184 -7.42 21.82 8.39
N PRO A 185 -7.56 22.58 9.49
CA PRO A 185 -6.44 23.31 10.07
C PRO A 185 -5.37 22.36 10.63
N ILE A 186 -5.76 21.17 11.09
CA ILE A 186 -4.84 20.13 11.57
C ILE A 186 -3.89 19.71 10.43
N PHE A 187 -4.44 19.49 9.22
CA PHE A 187 -3.61 19.17 8.06
C PHE A 187 -2.61 20.29 7.75
N GLN A 188 -3.00 21.57 7.86
CA GLN A 188 -2.07 22.69 7.63
C GLN A 188 -0.89 22.68 8.62
N VAL A 189 -1.15 22.37 9.89
CA VAL A 189 -0.09 22.20 10.90
C VAL A 189 0.80 21.00 10.57
N MET A 190 0.21 19.85 10.19
CA MET A 190 0.97 18.65 9.80
C MET A 190 1.81 18.87 8.55
N TYR A 191 1.33 19.68 7.60
CA TYR A 191 2.09 20.15 6.44
C TYR A 191 3.29 21.01 6.86
N GLY A 192 3.23 21.67 8.02
CA GLY A 192 4.29 22.48 8.61
C GLY A 192 3.99 23.97 8.68
N ASP A 193 2.73 24.38 8.52
CA ASP A 193 2.33 25.78 8.68
C ASP A 193 2.31 26.18 10.17
N LYS A 194 3.27 27.01 10.56
CA LYS A 194 3.42 27.53 11.92
C LYS A 194 2.48 28.70 12.24
N THR A 195 1.76 29.23 11.25
CA THR A 195 0.83 30.35 11.43
C THR A 195 -0.58 29.92 11.85
N VAL A 196 -0.88 28.61 11.72
CA VAL A 196 -2.17 28.06 12.10
C VAL A 196 -2.18 27.74 13.59
N ASP A 197 -2.96 28.51 14.32
CA ASP A 197 -3.22 28.30 15.75
C ASP A 197 -4.43 27.37 15.94
N LEU A 198 -4.17 26.17 16.49
CA LEU A 198 -5.20 25.17 16.77
C LEU A 198 -5.93 25.40 18.10
N GLU A 199 -5.43 26.28 18.98
CA GLU A 199 -6.11 26.64 20.23
C GLU A 199 -7.23 27.66 19.98
N SER A 200 -7.14 28.42 18.88
CA SER A 200 -8.22 29.30 18.43
C SER A 200 -9.50 28.52 18.12
N ARG A 201 -10.64 29.05 18.57
CA ARG A 201 -11.98 28.52 18.23
C ARG A 201 -12.24 28.47 16.72
N TYR A 202 -11.67 29.42 15.98
CA TYR A 202 -11.76 29.48 14.52
C TYR A 202 -10.35 29.70 13.95
N PRO A 203 -9.57 28.62 13.77
CA PRO A 203 -8.22 28.71 13.24
C PRO A 203 -8.23 29.37 11.87
N LYS A 204 -7.37 30.39 11.70
CA LYS A 204 -7.18 31.01 10.39
C LYS A 204 -6.36 30.05 9.53
N VAL A 205 -6.89 29.70 8.37
CA VAL A 205 -6.20 28.85 7.39
C VAL A 205 -5.89 29.65 6.11
N PRO A 206 -4.89 29.23 5.32
CA PRO A 206 -4.56 29.89 4.05
C PRO A 206 -5.74 29.94 3.08
N ALA A 207 -5.61 30.77 2.04
CA ALA A 207 -6.55 30.84 0.93
C ALA A 207 -6.72 29.48 0.24
N ALA A 208 -7.89 29.23 -0.36
CA ALA A 208 -8.27 27.93 -0.90
C ALA A 208 -7.26 27.37 -1.92
N ALA A 209 -6.77 28.20 -2.84
CA ALA A 209 -5.77 27.81 -3.82
C ALA A 209 -4.47 27.31 -3.18
N GLU A 210 -4.01 27.96 -2.11
CA GLU A 210 -2.81 27.56 -1.39
C GLU A 210 -3.01 26.24 -0.65
N ARG A 211 -4.18 26.04 -0.03
CA ARG A 211 -4.47 24.77 0.66
C ARG A 211 -4.45 23.57 -0.29
N VAL A 212 -4.94 23.74 -1.52
CA VAL A 212 -4.90 22.70 -2.56
C VAL A 212 -3.47 22.43 -3.01
N ARG A 213 -2.65 23.48 -3.22
CA ARG A 213 -1.23 23.33 -3.58
C ARG A 213 -0.47 22.55 -2.51
N ARG A 214 -0.67 22.87 -1.23
CA ARG A 214 -0.03 22.19 -0.11
C ARG A 214 -0.41 20.72 -0.03
N LEU A 215 -1.69 20.39 -0.24
CA LEU A 215 -2.13 19.00 -0.31
C LEU A 215 -1.42 18.23 -1.42
N ALA A 216 -1.31 18.82 -2.62
CA ALA A 216 -0.63 18.19 -3.74
C ALA A 216 0.89 18.07 -3.52
N HIS A 217 1.49 19.01 -2.79
CA HIS A 217 2.93 19.09 -2.58
C HIS A 217 3.47 18.10 -1.54
N ASP A 218 2.73 17.83 -0.46
CA ASP A 218 3.14 16.87 0.59
C ASP A 218 2.10 15.73 0.73
N PRO A 219 2.11 14.73 -0.19
CA PRO A 219 1.20 13.59 -0.12
C PRO A 219 1.47 12.71 1.11
N VAL A 220 2.68 12.77 1.70
CA VAL A 220 3.01 12.05 2.93
C VAL A 220 2.26 12.67 4.11
N ALA A 221 2.32 14.00 4.27
CA ALA A 221 1.53 14.70 5.29
C ALA A 221 0.01 14.48 5.11
N ALA A 222 -0.46 14.34 3.87
CA ALA A 222 -1.85 14.02 3.57
C ALA A 222 -2.24 12.63 4.09
N ALA A 223 -1.39 11.64 3.86
CA ALA A 223 -1.58 10.28 4.36
C ALA A 223 -1.51 10.23 5.89
N ASP A 224 -0.56 10.93 6.51
CA ASP A 224 -0.44 11.04 7.96
C ASP A 224 -1.70 11.68 8.57
N PHE A 225 -2.22 12.75 7.94
CA PHE A 225 -3.46 13.39 8.37
C PHE A 225 -4.66 12.45 8.28
N TYR A 226 -4.77 11.68 7.19
CA TYR A 226 -5.83 10.70 7.04
C TYR A 226 -5.76 9.64 8.15
N ASP A 227 -4.59 9.03 8.37
CA ASP A 227 -4.39 8.03 9.42
C ASP A 227 -4.71 8.59 10.81
N PHE A 228 -4.23 9.81 11.10
CA PHE A 228 -4.56 10.53 12.33
C PHE A 228 -6.07 10.75 12.49
N ALA A 229 -6.76 11.20 11.45
CA ALA A 229 -8.19 11.48 11.50
C ALA A 229 -9.02 10.20 11.71
N VAL A 230 -8.69 9.11 11.02
CA VAL A 230 -9.36 7.81 11.19
C VAL A 230 -9.13 7.28 12.60
N LYS A 231 -7.88 7.28 13.08
CA LYS A 231 -7.57 6.80 14.44
C LYS A 231 -8.27 7.64 15.50
N SER A 232 -8.26 8.96 15.35
CA SER A 232 -8.92 9.87 16.28
C SER A 232 -10.43 9.65 16.33
N LEU A 233 -11.07 9.44 15.18
CA LEU A 233 -12.49 9.09 15.09
C LEU A 233 -12.78 7.81 15.88
N PHE A 234 -12.03 6.74 15.61
CA PHE A 234 -12.28 5.46 16.26
C PHE A 234 -11.95 5.47 17.75
N GLU A 235 -10.85 6.10 18.14
CA GLU A 235 -10.39 6.11 19.51
C GLU A 235 -11.23 7.01 20.42
N HIS A 236 -11.54 8.23 19.97
CA HIS A 236 -12.17 9.24 20.81
C HIS A 236 -13.67 9.31 20.62
N LEU A 237 -14.17 9.25 19.38
CA LEU A 237 -15.62 9.34 19.13
C LEU A 237 -16.31 7.99 19.33
N LEU A 238 -15.70 6.92 18.80
CA LEU A 238 -16.27 5.58 18.82
C LEU A 238 -15.78 4.71 20.00
N GLY A 239 -14.84 5.22 20.79
CA GLY A 239 -14.37 4.56 21.99
C GLY A 239 -13.69 3.21 21.72
N TRP A 240 -12.87 3.11 20.67
CA TRP A 240 -12.06 1.92 20.37
C TRP A 240 -10.68 2.01 21.02
N ASP A 241 -10.21 0.90 21.60
CA ASP A 241 -8.85 0.76 22.10
C ASP A 241 -8.04 -0.08 21.09
N TYR A 242 -7.16 0.57 20.33
CA TYR A 242 -6.31 -0.09 19.33
C TYR A 242 -5.31 -1.07 19.95
N SER A 243 -4.85 -0.83 21.18
CA SER A 243 -3.89 -1.70 21.88
C SER A 243 -4.55 -3.01 22.31
N LYS A 244 -5.77 -2.91 22.87
CA LYS A 244 -6.54 -4.07 23.35
C LYS A 244 -7.44 -4.68 22.27
N ARG A 245 -7.55 -4.04 21.10
CA ARG A 245 -8.42 -4.42 19.98
C ARG A 245 -9.87 -4.68 20.42
N LYS A 246 -10.39 -3.81 21.28
CA LYS A 246 -11.77 -3.87 21.78
C LYS A 246 -12.28 -2.48 22.10
N SER A 247 -13.59 -2.34 22.27
CA SER A 247 -14.17 -1.10 22.75
C SER A 247 -13.77 -0.81 24.21
N LYS A 248 -13.58 0.47 24.52
CA LYS A 248 -13.40 1.02 25.87
C LYS A 248 -14.62 0.67 26.73
N GLU A 249 -14.44 0.65 28.04
CA GLU A 249 -15.48 0.19 28.97
C GLU A 249 -16.77 1.02 28.88
N HIS A 250 -16.66 2.34 28.69
CA HIS A 250 -17.82 3.22 28.49
C HIS A 250 -18.37 3.24 27.05
N GLY A 251 -17.69 2.58 26.09
CA GLY A 251 -18.02 2.69 24.67
C GLY A 251 -17.73 4.09 24.09
N GLY A 252 -18.27 4.36 22.90
CA GLY A 252 -18.29 5.69 22.29
C GLY A 252 -19.71 6.21 22.11
N ILE A 253 -19.90 7.18 21.21
CA ILE A 253 -21.23 7.77 20.92
C ILE A 253 -22.26 6.75 20.40
N LEU A 254 -21.80 5.62 19.88
CA LEU A 254 -22.62 4.52 19.38
C LEU A 254 -22.71 3.34 20.37
N GLY A 255 -22.27 3.55 21.62
CA GLY A 255 -22.10 2.49 22.60
C GLY A 255 -20.84 1.66 22.36
N ARG A 256 -20.85 0.40 22.83
CA ARG A 256 -19.70 -0.49 22.75
C ARG A 256 -19.63 -1.17 21.38
N ILE A 257 -18.49 -1.01 20.70
CA ILE A 257 -18.22 -1.68 19.43
C ILE A 257 -17.73 -3.10 19.68
N ARG A 258 -18.49 -4.10 19.21
CA ARG A 258 -18.08 -5.51 19.29
C ARG A 258 -16.93 -5.83 18.32
N ALA A 259 -17.02 -5.33 17.09
CA ALA A 259 -16.01 -5.46 16.06
C ALA A 259 -16.24 -4.38 14.99
N PHE A 260 -15.18 -4.03 14.27
CA PHE A 260 -15.28 -3.25 13.04
C PHE A 260 -14.32 -3.83 12.00
N TYR A 261 -14.64 -3.60 10.73
CA TYR A 261 -13.76 -3.85 9.61
C TYR A 261 -13.58 -2.53 8.86
N ALA A 262 -12.34 -2.17 8.56
CA ALA A 262 -12.03 -0.96 7.82
C ALA A 262 -11.21 -1.32 6.58
N ALA A 263 -11.54 -0.69 5.45
CA ALA A 263 -10.76 -0.73 4.24
C ALA A 263 -10.42 0.70 3.83
N THR A 264 -9.19 0.92 3.43
CA THR A 264 -8.68 2.21 2.93
C THR A 264 -8.28 2.03 1.48
N GLU A 265 -8.68 2.96 0.62
CA GLU A 265 -8.27 3.02 -0.78
C GLU A 265 -7.13 4.01 -0.97
#